data_AF-A0A5C5B965-F1
#
_entry.id   AF-A0A5C5B965-F1
#
_cell.length_a   1.000
_cell.length_b   1.000
_cell.length_c   1.000
_cell.angle_alpha   90.00
_cell.angle_beta   90.00
_cell.angle_gamma   90.00
#
_symmetry.space_group_name_H-M   'P 1'
#
loop_
_entity.id
_entity.type
_entity.pdbx_description
1 polymer ?
#
loop_
_entity_poly.entity_id
_entity_poly.type
_entity_poly.pdbx_seq_one_letter_code
_entity_poly.pdbx_strand_id
1 'polypeptide(L)'
;MSSTYRLSARSLGDVATADLSFSALRHHLIYQGVGVGPGEAASWRGSLPVLARDLADAGLDQVEVLLEHRLPLSSKRADVVLAGVHPRTRR
;
A
#
# COMPACT_ATOMS: atom_id res chain seq x y z
N MET A 1 -12.46 -0.15 -15.09
CA MET A 1 -12.56 -0.60 -13.69
C MET A 1 -11.25 -0.28 -13.01
N SER A 2 -11.21 0.68 -12.08
CA SER A 2 -9.99 0.95 -11.30
C SER A 2 -9.90 -0.12 -10.23
N SER A 3 -9.15 -1.20 -10.50
CA SER A 3 -8.75 -2.12 -9.45
C SER A 3 -7.80 -1.36 -8.51
N THR A 4 -7.74 -1.63 -7.22
CA THR A 4 -6.75 -1.02 -6.33
C THR A 4 -6.02 -2.13 -5.61
N TYR A 5 -4.70 -2.01 -5.46
CA TYR A 5 -3.93 -2.98 -4.71
C TYR A 5 -4.18 -2.77 -3.22
N ARG A 6 -4.86 -3.73 -2.59
CA ARG A 6 -5.43 -3.62 -1.25
C ARG A 6 -4.96 -4.78 -0.38
N LEU A 7 -4.61 -4.46 0.85
CA LEU A 7 -4.25 -5.42 1.89
C LEU A 7 -4.37 -4.79 3.28
N SER A 8 -4.33 -5.57 4.35
CA SER A 8 -4.22 -5.02 5.71
C SER A 8 -2.80 -4.53 6.02
N ALA A 9 -2.66 -3.62 6.99
CA ALA A 9 -1.35 -3.15 7.46
C ALA A 9 -0.47 -4.31 7.97
N ARG A 10 -1.07 -5.31 8.63
CA ARG A 10 -0.41 -6.57 8.99
C ARG A 10 0.16 -7.29 7.77
N SER A 11 -0.69 -7.56 6.78
CA SER A 11 -0.27 -8.25 5.55
C SER A 11 0.80 -7.45 4.80
N LEU A 12 0.81 -6.12 4.96
CA LEU A 12 1.81 -5.25 4.34
C LEU A 12 3.18 -5.50 4.96
N GLY A 13 3.25 -5.62 6.29
CA GLY A 13 4.47 -6.01 7.00
C GLY A 13 4.97 -7.40 6.59
N ASP A 14 4.05 -8.37 6.46
CA ASP A 14 4.40 -9.73 6.04
C ASP A 14 4.94 -9.77 4.60
N VAL A 15 4.35 -9.02 3.67
CA VAL A 15 4.82 -8.92 2.28
C VAL A 15 6.12 -8.13 2.18
N ALA A 16 6.27 -7.08 3.00
CA ALA A 16 7.44 -6.21 3.03
C ALA A 16 8.71 -6.94 3.50
N THR A 17 8.55 -7.96 4.34
CA THR A 17 9.66 -8.76 4.88
C THR A 17 10.08 -9.92 3.96
N ALA A 18 9.35 -10.19 2.88
CA ALA A 18 9.67 -11.24 1.91
C ALA A 18 10.60 -10.76 0.77
N ASP A 19 11.54 -11.62 0.35
CA ASP A 19 12.62 -11.34 -0.61
C ASP A 19 12.16 -10.95 -2.05
N LEU A 20 10.88 -11.05 -2.39
CA LEU A 20 10.32 -10.69 -3.73
C LEU A 20 9.43 -9.43 -3.72
N SER A 21 9.66 -8.54 -2.74
CA SER A 21 8.79 -7.44 -2.35
C SER A 21 8.18 -6.61 -3.49
N PHE A 22 6.87 -6.40 -3.38
CA PHE A 22 6.01 -5.57 -4.24
C PHE A 22 5.89 -5.95 -5.72
N SER A 23 6.34 -7.14 -6.13
CA SER A 23 6.12 -7.65 -7.50
C SER A 23 4.64 -7.68 -7.89
N ALA A 24 3.76 -8.02 -6.94
CA ALA A 24 2.31 -8.01 -7.16
C ALA A 24 1.74 -6.58 -7.35
N LEU A 25 2.20 -5.60 -6.55
CA LEU A 25 1.85 -4.19 -6.72
C LEU A 25 2.33 -3.68 -8.09
N ARG A 26 3.56 -4.03 -8.47
CA ARG A 26 4.11 -3.67 -9.78
C ARG A 26 3.29 -4.25 -10.92
N HIS A 27 2.96 -5.54 -10.88
CA HIS A 27 2.10 -6.17 -11.88
C HIS A 27 0.74 -5.49 -11.95
N HIS A 28 0.14 -5.19 -10.79
CA HIS A 28 -1.13 -4.49 -10.72
C HIS A 28 -1.10 -3.14 -11.44
N LEU A 29 -0.06 -2.34 -11.23
CA LEU A 29 0.11 -1.04 -11.88
C LEU A 29 0.35 -1.16 -13.39
N ILE A 30 1.14 -2.15 -13.81
CA ILE A 30 1.37 -2.43 -15.23
C ILE A 30 0.05 -2.82 -15.92
N TYR A 31 -0.79 -3.65 -15.29
CA TYR A 31 -2.13 -3.98 -15.81
C TYR A 31 -3.05 -2.76 -15.94
N GLN A 32 -2.76 -1.67 -15.23
CA GLN A 32 -3.47 -0.40 -15.32
C GLN A 32 -2.84 0.58 -16.32
N GLY A 33 -1.82 0.16 -17.05
CA GLY A 33 -1.08 1.01 -17.98
C GLY A 33 -0.13 2.00 -17.29
N VAL A 34 0.21 1.76 -16.03
CA VAL A 34 1.17 2.58 -15.27
C VAL A 34 2.54 1.89 -15.28
N GLY A 35 3.53 2.55 -15.87
CA GLY A 35 4.92 2.12 -15.82
C GLY A 35 5.52 2.37 -14.43
N VAL A 36 6.24 1.38 -13.89
CA VAL A 36 6.91 1.47 -12.59
C VAL A 36 8.40 1.59 -12.78
N GLY A 37 8.98 2.68 -12.27
CA GLY A 37 10.42 2.94 -12.35
C GLY A 37 11.25 2.19 -11.29
N PRO A 38 12.56 1.99 -11.50
CA PRO A 38 13.44 1.39 -10.49
C PRO A 38 13.48 2.18 -9.17
N GLY A 39 13.47 3.52 -9.25
CA GLY A 39 13.46 4.40 -8.08
C GLY A 39 12.16 4.34 -7.27
N GLU A 40 11.03 4.18 -7.96
CA GLU A 40 9.71 4.00 -7.34
C GLU A 40 9.65 2.67 -6.59
N ALA A 41 10.09 1.58 -7.23
CA ALA A 41 10.20 0.28 -6.58
C ALA A 41 11.16 0.30 -5.38
N ALA A 42 12.29 1.02 -5.47
CA ALA A 42 13.20 1.21 -4.35
C ALA A 42 12.57 2.01 -3.21
N SER A 43 11.82 3.08 -3.53
CA SER A 43 11.08 3.88 -2.56
C SER A 43 10.08 3.03 -1.78
N TRP A 44 9.34 2.15 -2.46
CA TRP A 44 8.41 1.22 -1.80
C TRP A 44 9.12 0.27 -0.83
N ARG A 45 10.24 -0.31 -1.26
CA ARG A 45 11.05 -1.20 -0.39
C ARG A 45 11.57 -0.49 0.86
N GLY A 46 11.87 0.81 0.75
CA GLY A 46 12.35 1.61 1.89
C GLY A 46 11.24 2.11 2.81
N SER A 47 10.07 2.45 2.28
CA SER A 47 9.03 3.19 3.02
C SER A 47 7.86 2.34 3.50
N LEU A 48 7.38 1.38 2.70
CA LEU A 48 6.21 0.58 3.06
C LEU A 48 6.41 -0.36 4.26
N PRO A 49 7.59 -0.99 4.48
CA PRO A 49 7.83 -1.74 5.71
C PRO A 49 7.79 -0.85 6.96
N VAL A 50 8.32 0.38 6.85
CA VAL A 50 8.33 1.36 7.94
C VAL A 50 6.89 1.76 8.28
N LEU A 51 6.09 2.08 7.26
CA LEU A 51 4.67 2.38 7.45
C LEU A 51 3.90 1.23 8.10
N ALA A 52 4.11 0.00 7.65
CA ALA A 52 3.45 -1.18 8.24
C ALA A 52 3.79 -1.33 9.73
N ARG A 53 5.06 -1.08 10.09
CA ARG A 53 5.50 -1.11 11.48
C ARG A 53 4.88 0.01 12.31
N ASP A 54 4.87 1.25 11.81
CA ASP A 54 4.27 2.38 12.52
C ASP A 54 2.77 2.14 12.79
N LEU A 55 2.06 1.56 11.82
CA LEU A 55 0.66 1.17 11.99
C LEU A 55 0.49 0.05 13.02
N ALA A 56 1.37 -0.95 13.02
CA ALA A 56 1.34 -2.02 14.02
C ALA A 56 1.61 -1.48 15.44
N ASP A 57 2.61 -0.60 15.59
CA ASP A 57 2.96 0.03 16.86
C ASP A 57 1.82 0.92 17.39
N ALA A 58 1.02 1.51 16.50
CA ALA A 58 -0.19 2.25 16.83
C ALA A 58 -1.42 1.35 17.12
N GLY A 59 -1.29 0.02 17.01
CA GLY A 59 -2.41 -0.92 17.16
C GLY A 59 -3.42 -0.87 16.01
N LEU A 60 -2.99 -0.44 14.82
CA LEU A 60 -3.77 -0.29 13.59
C LEU A 60 -3.46 -1.39 12.56
N ASP A 61 -2.99 -2.56 13.00
CA ASP A 61 -2.57 -3.67 12.15
C ASP A 61 -3.68 -4.21 11.24
N GLN A 62 -4.95 -3.99 11.61
CA GLN A 62 -6.13 -4.42 10.84
C GLN A 62 -6.69 -3.34 9.91
N VAL A 63 -6.16 -2.11 9.94
CA VAL A 63 -6.55 -1.07 8.99
C VAL A 63 -6.15 -1.50 7.59
N GLU A 64 -7.00 -1.19 6.63
CA GLU A 64 -6.72 -1.48 5.25
C GLU A 64 -5.86 -0.41 4.61
N VAL A 65 -4.96 -0.88 3.77
CA VAL A 65 -3.99 -0.09 3.05
C VAL A 65 -4.28 -0.29 1.57
N LEU A 66 -4.64 0.81 0.91
CA LEU A 66 -4.74 0.90 -0.54
C LEU A 66 -3.47 1.56 -1.05
N LEU A 67 -2.66 0.83 -1.80
CA LEU A 67 -1.41 1.34 -2.35
C LEU A 67 -1.65 1.95 -3.74
N GLU A 68 -0.98 3.08 -4.01
CA GLU A 68 -0.95 3.73 -5.32
C GLU A 68 -2.37 4.01 -5.85
N HIS A 69 -3.23 4.53 -4.98
CA HIS A 69 -4.64 4.74 -5.27
C HIS A 69 -4.83 5.94 -6.20
N ARG A 70 -5.38 5.69 -7.39
CA ARG A 70 -5.64 6.74 -8.37
C ARG A 70 -6.77 7.67 -7.93
N LEU A 71 -6.51 8.98 -7.97
CA LEU A 71 -7.50 9.99 -7.64
C LEU A 71 -8.50 10.19 -8.79
N PRO A 72 -9.82 10.32 -8.49
CA PRO A 72 -10.83 10.54 -9.50
C PRO A 72 -10.52 11.73 -10.41
N LEU A 73 -10.87 11.58 -11.70
CA LEU A 73 -10.76 12.63 -12.71
C LEU A 73 -9.35 13.23 -12.86
N SER A 74 -8.30 12.49 -12.47
CA SER A 74 -6.91 12.94 -12.61
C SER A 74 -5.95 11.80 -12.99
N SER A 75 -4.72 12.16 -13.34
CA SER A 75 -3.59 11.22 -13.46
C SER A 75 -2.82 11.03 -12.15
N LYS A 76 -3.21 11.73 -11.08
CA LYS A 76 -2.53 11.69 -9.79
C LYS A 76 -2.90 10.43 -9.01
N ARG A 77 -2.00 10.00 -8.13
CA ARG A 77 -2.21 8.91 -7.18
C ARG A 77 -1.86 9.37 -5.78
N ALA A 78 -2.52 8.79 -4.79
CA ALA A 78 -2.06 8.80 -3.42
C ALA A 78 -1.20 7.56 -3.21
N ASP A 79 0.00 7.73 -2.68
CA ASP A 79 0.93 6.62 -2.43
C ASP A 79 0.26 5.56 -1.52
N VAL A 80 -0.45 6.04 -0.50
CA VAL A 80 -1.23 5.21 0.43
C VAL A 80 -2.54 5.89 0.81
N VAL A 81 -3.63 5.12 0.82
CA VAL A 81 -4.87 5.47 1.53
C VAL A 81 -5.11 4.43 2.62
N LEU A 82 -5.30 4.92 3.86
CA LEU A 82 -5.68 4.08 5.00
C LEU A 82 -7.20 4.12 5.17
N ALA A 83 -7.83 2.95 5.15
CA ALA A 83 -9.27 2.81 5.26
C ALA A 83 -9.62 1.86 6.41
N GLY A 84 -10.48 2.33 7.31
CA GLY A 84 -10.91 1.56 8.47
C GLY A 84 -11.51 2.45 9.53
N VAL A 85 -11.98 1.83 10.60
CA VAL A 85 -12.39 2.52 11.82
C VAL A 85 -11.32 2.34 12.87
N HIS A 86 -11.12 3.34 13.72
CA HIS A 86 -10.13 3.24 14.77
C HIS A 86 -10.49 2.05 15.70
N PRO A 87 -9.59 1.08 15.93
CA PRO A 87 -9.93 -0.21 16.54
C PRO A 87 -10.44 -0.08 17.98
N ARG A 88 -9.91 0.88 18.74
CA ARG A 88 -10.35 1.20 20.11
C ARG A 88 -11.68 1.96 20.18
N THR A 89 -11.87 3.00 19.36
CA THR A 89 -13.03 3.91 19.47
C THR A 89 -14.18 3.55 18.54
N ARG A 90 -13.93 2.71 17.53
CA ARG A 90 -14.83 2.34 16.43
C ARG A 90 -15.45 3.54 15.71
N ARG A 91 -14.68 4.62 15.61
CA ARG A 91 -15.01 5.84 14.87
C ARG A 91 -13.95 6.10 13.82
#